data_AF-A0A519YG10-F1
#
_entry.id   AF-A0A519YG10-F1
#
_cell.length_a   1.000
_cell.length_b   1.000
_cell.length_c   1.000
_cell.angle_alpha   90.00
_cell.angle_beta   90.00
_cell.angle_gamma   90.00
#
_symmetry.space_group_name_H-M   'P 1'
#
loop_
_entity.id
_entity.type
_entity.pdbx_description
1 polymer ?
#
loop_
_entity_poly.entity_id
_entity_poly.type
_entity_poly.pdbx_seq_one_letter_code
_entity_poly.pdbx_strand_id
1 'polypeptide(L)'
;MSSAPFDESDDQGGVDAEPELSDTELEAVLESLLLIVDSPAGADQLASATGASVNRITETLNRMSAELTARGSGMDLRYAGDGWRLYTRTAYAPYVERLLLDGARSKLTRAALETLAVVAYRQPLTRARISAVRGVNVDGVVRTL
;
A
#
# COMPACT_ATOMS: atom_id res chain seq x y z
N MET A 1 -26.90 64.18 -21.42
CA MET A 1 -27.32 63.09 -20.52
C MET A 1 -28.02 62.03 -21.35
N SER A 2 -27.33 60.95 -21.71
CA SER A 2 -27.92 59.63 -21.97
C SER A 2 -26.75 58.66 -22.13
N SER A 3 -26.28 58.12 -20.99
CA SER A 3 -25.32 57.02 -20.97
C SER A 3 -25.99 55.76 -21.50
N ALA A 4 -25.39 55.11 -22.49
CA ALA A 4 -25.70 53.73 -22.83
C ALA A 4 -25.01 52.80 -21.80
N PRO A 5 -25.62 51.68 -21.38
CA PRO A 5 -24.99 50.73 -20.49
C PRO A 5 -23.89 49.95 -21.23
N PHE A 6 -22.75 49.80 -20.58
CA PHE A 6 -21.71 48.85 -20.93
C PHE A 6 -22.24 47.46 -20.62
N ASP A 7 -22.36 46.60 -21.63
CA ASP A 7 -22.70 45.19 -21.48
C ASP A 7 -21.40 44.45 -21.13
N GLU A 8 -21.09 44.37 -19.83
CA GLU A 8 -20.08 43.46 -19.30
C GLU A 8 -20.65 42.04 -19.36
N SER A 9 -20.46 41.40 -20.51
CA SER A 9 -20.50 39.94 -20.60
C SER A 9 -19.24 39.42 -19.90
N ASP A 10 -19.40 39.16 -18.60
CA ASP A 10 -18.50 38.33 -17.80
C ASP A 10 -18.44 36.92 -18.43
N ASP A 11 -17.54 36.76 -19.40
CA ASP A 11 -17.05 35.46 -19.86
C ASP A 11 -16.13 34.88 -18.78
N GLN A 12 -16.74 34.50 -17.65
CA GLN A 12 -16.04 33.88 -16.53
C GLN A 12 -15.92 32.38 -16.77
N GLY A 13 -14.75 32.02 -17.29
CA GLY A 13 -14.02 30.83 -16.87
C GLY A 13 -14.54 29.51 -17.44
N GLY A 14 -13.96 29.11 -18.57
CA GLY A 14 -13.77 27.70 -18.87
C GLY A 14 -13.03 27.08 -17.69
N VAL A 15 -13.77 26.39 -16.83
CA VAL A 15 -13.20 25.55 -15.79
C VAL A 15 -12.48 24.45 -16.55
N ASP A 16 -11.15 24.45 -16.50
CA ASP A 16 -10.30 23.35 -16.96
C ASP A 16 -10.66 22.11 -16.13
N ALA A 17 -11.78 21.48 -16.46
CA ALA A 17 -12.17 20.20 -15.90
C ALA A 17 -11.14 19.20 -16.42
N GLU A 18 -10.28 18.71 -15.52
CA GLU A 18 -9.40 17.59 -15.85
C GLU A 18 -10.28 16.49 -16.48
N PRO A 19 -9.89 15.96 -17.64
CA PRO A 19 -10.71 14.98 -18.34
C PRO A 19 -10.99 13.81 -17.41
N GLU A 20 -12.27 13.46 -17.24
CA GLU A 20 -12.65 12.29 -16.45
C GLU A 20 -11.93 11.07 -17.01
N LEU A 21 -11.25 10.33 -16.12
CA LEU A 21 -10.53 9.11 -16.48
C LEU A 21 -11.46 8.15 -17.21
N SER A 22 -11.04 7.59 -18.35
CA SER A 22 -11.76 6.46 -18.97
C SER A 22 -11.72 5.23 -18.05
N ASP A 23 -12.59 4.24 -18.28
CA ASP A 23 -12.63 3.04 -17.43
C ASP A 23 -11.31 2.26 -17.45
N THR A 24 -10.69 2.13 -18.62
CA THR A 24 -9.38 1.48 -18.77
C THR A 24 -8.27 2.26 -18.07
N GLU A 25 -8.29 3.59 -18.16
CA GLU A 25 -7.31 4.44 -17.44
C GLU A 25 -7.51 4.34 -15.93
N LEU A 26 -8.77 4.37 -15.47
CA LEU A 26 -9.08 4.23 -14.04
C LEU A 26 -8.58 2.89 -13.49
N GLU A 27 -8.77 1.80 -14.21
CA GLU A 27 -8.20 0.49 -13.83
C GLU A 27 -6.68 0.53 -13.72
N ALA A 28 -6.00 1.08 -14.72
CA ALA A 28 -4.53 1.16 -14.73
C ALA A 28 -4.01 2.03 -13.57
N VAL A 29 -4.71 3.12 -13.25
CA VAL A 29 -4.41 3.96 -12.09
C VAL A 29 -4.62 3.19 -10.79
N LEU A 30 -5.76 2.51 -10.64
CA LEU A 30 -6.06 1.72 -9.44
C LEU A 30 -5.08 0.56 -9.25
N GLU A 31 -4.68 -0.13 -10.32
CA GLU A 31 -3.64 -1.16 -10.27
C GLU A 31 -2.32 -0.59 -9.75
N SER A 32 -1.93 0.58 -10.26
CA SER A 32 -0.72 1.27 -9.84
C SER A 32 -0.76 1.67 -8.37
N LEU A 33 -1.88 2.22 -7.90
CA LEU A 33 -2.09 2.61 -6.50
C LEU A 33 -2.09 1.37 -5.57
N LEU A 34 -2.77 0.30 -5.96
CA LEU A 34 -2.85 -0.92 -5.16
C LEU A 34 -1.50 -1.67 -5.07
N LEU A 35 -0.60 -1.45 -6.03
CA LEU A 35 0.75 -2.02 -6.02
C LEU A 35 1.67 -1.36 -4.98
N ILE A 36 1.53 -0.06 -4.75
CA ILE A 36 2.40 0.73 -3.85
C ILE A 36 1.92 0.72 -2.39
N VAL A 37 0.62 0.56 -2.13
CA VAL A 37 0.09 0.62 -0.77
C VAL A 37 0.63 -0.49 0.13
N ASP A 38 1.03 -0.15 1.36
CA ASP A 38 1.56 -1.08 2.37
C ASP A 38 0.48 -1.58 3.36
N SER A 39 -0.70 -0.96 3.33
CA SER A 39 -1.90 -1.30 4.10
C SER A 39 -3.15 -1.36 3.19
N PRO A 40 -4.30 -1.91 3.63
CA PRO A 40 -5.54 -1.86 2.87
C PRO A 40 -5.99 -0.41 2.58
N ALA A 41 -6.34 -0.13 1.33
CA ALA A 41 -6.76 1.21 0.88
C ALA A 41 -8.28 1.33 0.84
N GLY A 42 -8.83 2.31 1.57
CA GLY A 42 -10.27 2.56 1.58
C GLY A 42 -10.78 3.09 0.24
N ALA A 43 -12.03 2.80 -0.11
CA ALA A 43 -12.63 3.28 -1.36
C ALA A 43 -12.70 4.83 -1.41
N ASP A 44 -12.94 5.49 -0.27
CA ASP A 44 -12.94 6.96 -0.17
C ASP A 44 -11.55 7.57 -0.42
N GLN A 45 -10.49 6.89 0.04
CA GLN A 45 -9.11 7.32 -0.19
C GLN A 45 -8.75 7.21 -1.68
N LEU A 46 -9.12 6.09 -2.31
CA LEU A 46 -8.89 5.87 -3.74
C LEU A 46 -9.73 6.82 -4.60
N ALA A 47 -10.97 7.10 -4.22
CA ALA A 47 -11.81 8.11 -4.86
C ALA A 47 -11.18 9.50 -4.79
N SER A 48 -10.69 9.89 -3.61
CA SER A 48 -10.00 11.18 -3.41
C SER A 48 -8.72 11.29 -4.25
N ALA A 49 -7.97 10.20 -4.43
CA ALA A 49 -6.74 10.19 -5.21
C ALA A 49 -6.95 10.21 -6.74
N THR A 50 -8.12 9.74 -7.20
CA THR A 50 -8.43 9.60 -8.64
C THR A 50 -9.42 10.63 -9.15
N GLY A 51 -10.10 11.35 -8.27
CA GLY A 51 -11.22 12.24 -8.61
C GLY A 51 -12.51 11.51 -9.00
N ALA A 52 -12.52 10.17 -9.01
CA ALA A 52 -13.69 9.37 -9.34
C ALA A 52 -14.62 9.19 -8.13
N SER A 53 -15.90 8.86 -8.40
CA SER A 53 -16.85 8.57 -7.32
C SER A 53 -16.54 7.25 -6.61
N VAL A 54 -16.86 7.17 -5.31
CA VAL A 54 -16.66 5.96 -4.48
C VAL A 54 -17.37 4.74 -5.06
N ASN A 55 -18.56 4.92 -5.64
CA ASN A 55 -19.30 3.85 -6.31
C ASN A 55 -18.53 3.32 -7.51
N ARG A 56 -18.03 4.22 -8.38
CA ARG A 56 -17.23 3.84 -9.57
C ARG A 56 -15.96 3.10 -9.16
N ILE A 57 -15.26 3.59 -8.13
CA ILE A 57 -14.09 2.90 -7.57
C ILE A 57 -14.46 1.47 -7.12
N THR A 58 -15.53 1.33 -6.34
CA THR A 58 -15.95 0.05 -5.79
C THR A 58 -16.35 -0.93 -6.89
N GLU A 59 -17.08 -0.48 -7.90
CA GLU A 59 -17.46 -1.30 -9.06
C GLU A 59 -16.23 -1.78 -9.85
N THR A 60 -15.30 -0.87 -10.14
CA THR A 60 -14.06 -1.19 -10.84
C THR A 60 -13.21 -2.19 -10.06
N LEU A 61 -13.04 -2.00 -8.75
CA LEU A 61 -12.27 -2.92 -7.89
C LEU A 61 -12.88 -4.33 -7.84
N ASN A 62 -14.22 -4.42 -7.74
CA ASN A 62 -14.92 -5.71 -7.79
C ASN A 62 -14.69 -6.41 -9.14
N ARG A 63 -14.76 -5.67 -10.24
CA ARG A 63 -14.50 -6.21 -11.58
C ARG A 63 -13.06 -6.68 -11.74
N MET A 64 -12.07 -5.87 -11.34
CA MET A 64 -10.66 -6.24 -11.35
C MET A 64 -10.39 -7.52 -10.53
N SER A 65 -11.04 -7.65 -9.36
CA SER A 65 -10.96 -8.86 -8.51
C SER A 65 -11.52 -10.10 -9.22
N ALA A 66 -12.68 -9.96 -9.86
CA ALA A 66 -13.29 -11.03 -10.65
C ALA A 66 -12.42 -11.44 -11.84
N GLU A 67 -11.84 -10.49 -12.57
CA GLU A 67 -10.96 -10.75 -13.72
C GLU A 67 -9.66 -11.45 -13.32
N LEU A 68 -9.04 -11.03 -12.20
CA LEU A 68 -7.87 -11.70 -11.62
C LEU A 68 -8.18 -13.16 -11.30
N THR A 69 -9.37 -13.43 -10.76
CA THR A 69 -9.83 -14.78 -10.44
C THR A 69 -10.12 -15.58 -11.71
N ALA A 70 -10.85 -15.01 -12.67
CA ALA A 70 -11.24 -15.68 -13.91
C ALA A 70 -10.04 -16.11 -14.76
N ARG A 71 -8.98 -15.30 -14.81
CA ARG A 71 -7.74 -15.64 -15.53
C ARG A 71 -6.79 -16.57 -14.77
N GLY A 72 -7.15 -16.99 -13.56
CA GLY A 72 -6.30 -17.84 -12.72
C GLY A 72 -5.02 -17.16 -12.24
N SER A 73 -5.07 -15.84 -11.96
CA SER A 73 -3.90 -15.07 -11.55
C SER A 73 -3.32 -15.55 -10.21
N GLY A 74 -1.99 -15.44 -10.09
CA GLY A 74 -1.26 -15.62 -8.83
C GLY A 74 -1.52 -14.52 -7.80
N MET A 75 -2.12 -13.41 -8.24
CA MET A 75 -2.57 -12.31 -7.40
C MET A 75 -4.06 -12.43 -7.06
N ASP A 76 -4.42 -11.88 -5.91
CA ASP A 76 -5.78 -11.88 -5.36
C ASP A 76 -6.09 -10.49 -4.80
N LEU A 77 -7.01 -9.77 -5.45
CA LEU A 77 -7.49 -8.46 -4.99
C LEU A 77 -8.67 -8.68 -4.04
N ARG A 78 -8.50 -8.35 -2.77
CA ARG A 78 -9.50 -8.62 -1.73
C ARG A 78 -9.85 -7.37 -0.94
N TYR A 79 -11.09 -7.32 -0.48
CA TYR A 79 -11.52 -6.42 0.57
C TYR A 79 -11.20 -7.05 1.94
N ALA A 80 -10.41 -6.36 2.77
CA ALA A 80 -9.98 -6.82 4.08
C ALA A 80 -10.19 -5.72 5.12
N GLY A 81 -11.13 -5.95 6.03
CA GLY A 81 -11.47 -5.01 7.08
C GLY A 81 -12.17 -3.77 6.52
N ASP A 82 -11.40 -2.73 6.26
CA ASP A 82 -11.82 -1.40 5.87
C ASP A 82 -11.35 -0.99 4.46
N GLY A 83 -10.57 -1.82 3.76
CA GLY A 83 -9.98 -1.44 2.48
C GLY A 83 -9.66 -2.58 1.53
N TRP A 84 -9.19 -2.19 0.36
CA TRP A 84 -8.78 -3.08 -0.74
C TRP A 84 -7.27 -3.26 -0.76
N ARG A 85 -6.83 -4.48 -1.04
CA ARG A 85 -5.40 -4.80 -1.14
C ARG A 85 -5.14 -5.99 -2.05
N LEU A 86 -4.01 -5.93 -2.76
CA LEU A 86 -3.48 -7.06 -3.50
C LEU A 86 -2.70 -8.00 -2.58
N TYR A 87 -2.97 -9.29 -2.73
CA TYR A 87 -2.27 -10.38 -2.05
C TYR A 87 -1.77 -11.41 -3.06
N THR A 88 -0.80 -12.22 -2.65
CA THR A 88 -0.50 -13.46 -3.36
C THR A 88 -1.54 -14.52 -2.99
N ARG A 89 -1.95 -15.33 -3.97
CA ARG A 89 -2.90 -16.42 -3.74
C ARG A 89 -2.24 -17.53 -2.92
N THR A 90 -2.97 -18.04 -1.93
CA THR A 90 -2.46 -19.05 -0.97
C THR A 90 -1.90 -20.31 -1.63
N ALA A 91 -2.43 -20.71 -2.79
CA ALA A 91 -1.92 -21.85 -3.57
C ALA A 91 -0.43 -21.72 -3.94
N TYR A 92 0.10 -20.49 -4.00
CA TYR A 92 1.49 -20.20 -4.34
C TYR A 92 2.37 -19.85 -3.14
N ALA A 93 1.83 -19.94 -1.90
CA ALA A 93 2.58 -19.65 -0.68
C ALA A 93 3.93 -20.40 -0.58
N PRO A 94 4.05 -21.70 -0.93
CA PRO A 94 5.34 -22.41 -0.86
C PRO A 94 6.45 -21.78 -1.71
N TYR A 95 6.09 -21.17 -2.85
CA TYR A 95 7.05 -20.50 -3.73
C TYR A 95 7.51 -19.16 -3.17
N VAL A 96 6.57 -18.38 -2.61
CA VAL A 96 6.85 -17.11 -1.95
C VAL A 96 7.75 -17.32 -0.73
N GLU A 97 7.43 -18.32 0.09
CA GLU A 97 8.23 -18.69 1.27
C GLU A 97 9.65 -19.07 0.89
N ARG A 98 9.84 -19.90 -0.14
CA ARG A 98 11.18 -20.28 -0.61
C ARG A 98 12.01 -19.06 -1.00
N LEU A 99 11.44 -18.12 -1.76
CA LEU A 99 12.14 -16.89 -2.14
C LEU A 99 12.55 -16.05 -0.93
N LEU A 100 11.65 -15.89 0.06
CA LEU A 100 11.92 -15.10 1.25
C LEU A 100 12.93 -15.77 2.20
N LEU A 101 12.90 -17.10 2.28
CA LEU A 101 13.76 -17.89 3.19
C LEU A 101 15.15 -18.19 2.62
N ASP A 102 15.30 -18.25 1.29
CA ASP A 102 16.58 -18.50 0.63
C ASP A 102 17.59 -17.34 0.84
N GLY A 103 17.12 -16.15 1.25
CA GLY A 103 17.96 -15.02 1.67
C GLY A 103 18.19 -14.89 3.18
N ALA A 104 17.37 -15.54 4.02
CA ALA A 104 17.34 -15.32 5.47
C ALA A 104 18.31 -16.22 6.26
N ARG A 105 18.97 -17.19 5.62
CA ARG A 105 19.96 -18.06 6.28
C ARG A 105 21.35 -17.41 6.36
N SER A 106 21.45 -16.19 6.91
CA SER A 106 22.74 -15.78 7.47
C SER A 106 22.93 -16.57 8.77
N LYS A 107 23.86 -17.52 8.78
CA LYS A 107 24.26 -18.16 10.03
C LYS A 107 24.76 -17.05 10.95
N LEU A 108 24.09 -16.83 12.09
CA LEU A 108 24.57 -15.88 13.08
C LEU A 108 26.00 -16.25 13.44
N THR A 109 26.91 -15.28 13.34
CA THR A 109 28.30 -15.50 13.71
C THR A 109 28.38 -15.85 15.19
N ARG A 110 29.44 -16.55 15.59
CA ARG A 110 29.69 -16.88 17.00
C ARG A 110 29.61 -15.64 17.90
N ALA A 111 30.17 -14.51 17.45
CA ALA A 111 30.11 -13.24 18.17
C ALA A 111 28.67 -12.71 18.33
N ALA A 112 27.82 -12.87 17.31
CA ALA A 112 26.41 -12.47 17.39
C ALA A 112 25.61 -13.35 18.37
N LEU A 113 25.90 -14.64 18.42
CA LEU A 113 25.30 -15.58 19.37
C LEU A 113 25.78 -15.33 20.81
N GLU A 114 27.08 -15.07 21.01
CA GLU A 114 27.64 -14.70 22.32
C GLU A 114 27.01 -13.40 22.83
N THR A 115 26.79 -12.41 21.95
CA THR A 115 26.10 -11.17 22.30
C THR A 115 24.64 -11.41 22.68
N LEU A 116 23.91 -12.23 21.92
CA LEU A 116 22.53 -12.59 22.22
C LEU A 116 22.41 -13.31 23.57
N ALA A 117 23.33 -14.23 23.86
CA ALA A 117 23.37 -14.97 25.12
C ALA A 117 23.66 -14.06 26.31
N VAL A 118 24.58 -13.10 26.18
CA VAL A 118 24.87 -12.11 27.23
C VAL A 118 23.66 -11.20 27.51
N VAL A 119 22.94 -10.77 26.46
CA VAL A 119 21.71 -9.96 26.61
C VAL A 119 20.59 -10.78 27.26
N ALA A 120 20.39 -12.03 26.85
CA ALA A 120 19.35 -12.91 27.39
C ALA A 120 19.57 -13.25 28.88
N TYR A 121 20.83 -13.38 29.33
CA TYR A 121 21.15 -13.79 30.70
C TYR A 121 21.40 -12.63 31.68
N ARG A 122 21.51 -11.39 31.21
CA ARG A 122 21.78 -10.19 32.04
C ARG A 122 20.68 -9.14 32.01
N GLN A 123 19.43 -9.55 31.88
CA GLN A 123 18.32 -8.63 32.12
C GLN A 123 18.36 -8.11 33.58
N PRO A 124 18.12 -6.81 33.85
CA PRO A 124 17.61 -5.79 32.93
C PRO A 124 18.69 -4.87 32.35
N LEU A 125 18.73 -4.73 31.02
CA LEU A 125 19.48 -3.67 30.32
C LEU A 125 18.50 -2.64 29.74
N THR A 126 18.80 -1.36 29.90
CA THR A 126 17.94 -0.25 29.44
C THR A 126 17.95 -0.12 27.91
N ARG A 127 16.77 0.18 27.34
CA ARG A 127 16.51 0.39 25.90
C ARG A 127 17.58 1.21 25.18
N ALA A 128 18.10 2.26 25.83
CA ALA A 128 19.12 3.15 25.27
C ALA A 128 20.45 2.45 24.94
N ARG A 129 20.83 1.39 25.68
CA ARG A 129 22.09 0.64 25.41
C ARG A 129 21.96 -0.37 24.27
N ILE A 130 20.74 -0.81 23.95
CA ILE A 130 20.47 -1.72 22.83
C ILE A 130 20.59 -0.96 21.49
N SER A 131 20.19 0.31 21.47
CA SER A 131 20.22 1.14 20.26
C SER A 131 21.62 1.58 19.81
N ALA A 132 22.63 1.48 20.67
CA ALA A 132 23.99 1.98 20.38
C ALA A 132 24.86 0.97 19.60
N VAL A 133 24.46 -0.29 19.49
CA VAL A 133 25.28 -1.33 18.83
C VAL A 133 24.97 -1.46 17.33
N ARG A 134 23.86 -0.90 16.80
CA ARG A 134 23.52 -1.06 15.38
C ARG A 134 22.68 0.08 14.80
N GLY A 135 23.16 0.69 13.73
CA GLY A 135 22.34 1.38 12.73
C GLY A 135 21.46 0.40 11.93
N VAL A 136 20.68 -0.42 12.63
CA VAL A 136 19.68 -1.31 12.04
C VAL A 136 18.48 -1.33 12.97
N ASN A 137 17.32 -0.96 12.45
CA ASN A 137 16.10 -0.79 13.22
C ASN A 137 15.61 -2.15 13.76
N VAL A 138 15.49 -2.31 15.09
CA VAL A 138 15.26 -3.61 15.77
C VAL A 138 13.81 -3.80 16.21
N ASP A 139 12.87 -3.03 15.67
CA ASP A 139 11.48 -2.99 16.13
C ASP A 139 10.71 -4.31 15.93
N GLY A 140 11.20 -5.23 15.08
CA GLY A 140 10.51 -6.50 14.78
C GLY A 140 10.65 -7.61 15.83
N VAL A 141 11.64 -7.57 16.74
CA VAL A 141 11.95 -8.71 17.62
C VAL A 141 11.36 -8.56 19.03
N VAL A 142 10.91 -7.37 19.42
CA VAL A 142 10.38 -7.12 20.77
C VAL A 142 8.90 -7.51 20.91
N ARG A 143 8.17 -7.76 19.81
CA ARG A 143 6.74 -8.15 19.88
C ARG A 143 6.50 -9.66 20.01
N THR A 144 7.55 -10.48 19.99
CA THR A 144 7.42 -11.95 19.97
C THR A 144 8.09 -12.65 21.15
N LEU A 145 8.36 -11.92 22.23
CA LEU A 145 8.83 -12.45 23.51
C LEU A 145 7.99 -11.89 24.65
#